data_AF-A0A945LK61-F1
#
_entry.id   AF-A0A945LK61-F1
#
_cell.length_a   1.000
_cell.length_b   1.000
_cell.length_c   1.000
_cell.angle_alpha   90.00
_cell.angle_beta   90.00
_cell.angle_gamma   90.00
#
_symmetry.space_group_name_H-M   'P 1'
#
loop_
_entity.id
_entity.type
_entity.pdbx_description
1 polymer ?
#
loop_
_entity_poly.entity_id
_entity_poly.type
_entity_poly.pdbx_seq_one_letter_code
_entity_poly.pdbx_strand_id
1 'polypeptide(L)' 'MSSIFSKIVNNEIPSFKVLEDENYLAFLDAFPLSYGHVLVIPKKETDYIFDLDSDKYLGLWNFSQKVAKAMDKVIVC' A
#
# COMPACT_ATOMS: atom_id res chain seq x y z
N MET A 1 4.70 3.61 -19.15
CA MET A 1 4.57 4.99 -18.61
C MET A 1 4.59 4.82 -17.10
N SER A 2 5.46 5.51 -16.34
CA SER A 2 5.50 5.30 -14.88
C SER A 2 4.21 5.82 -14.24
N SER A 3 3.49 4.94 -13.55
CA SER A 3 2.31 5.34 -12.80
C SER A 3 2.65 6.28 -11.64
N ILE A 4 1.64 6.97 -11.09
CA ILE A 4 1.80 7.82 -9.90
C ILE A 4 2.34 6.99 -8.72
N PHE A 5 1.92 5.72 -8.60
CA PHE A 5 2.41 4.82 -7.55
C PHE A 5 3.89 4.48 -7.73
N SER A 6 4.37 4.25 -8.96
CA SER A 6 5.80 4.05 -9.23
C SER A 6 6.63 5.28 -8.81
N LYS A 7 6.12 6.49 -9.03
CA LYS A 7 6.76 7.73 -8.57
C LYS A 7 6.80 7.85 -7.04
N ILE A 8 5.75 7.41 -6.35
CA ILE A 8 5.70 7.36 -4.88
C ILE A 8 6.72 6.35 -4.34
N VAL A 9 6.80 5.15 -4.94
CA VAL A 9 7.78 4.11 -4.58
C VAL A 9 9.21 4.61 -4.76
N ASN A 10 9.46 5.36 -5.85
CA ASN A 10 10.76 5.97 -6.15
C ASN A 10 11.08 7.22 -5.31
N ASN A 11 10.17 7.65 -4.43
CA ASN A 11 10.28 8.91 -3.67
C ASN A 11 10.37 10.17 -4.53
N GLU A 12 9.87 10.13 -5.77
CA GLU A 12 9.76 11.29 -6.65
C GLU A 12 8.60 12.21 -6.25
N ILE A 13 7.57 11.63 -5.61
CA ILE A 13 6.41 12.35 -5.06
C ILE A 13 6.30 12.02 -3.57
N PRO A 14 6.07 13.01 -2.70
CA PRO A 14 5.91 12.77 -1.27
C PRO A 14 4.65 11.94 -0.97
N SER A 15 4.73 11.11 0.06
CA SER A 15 3.60 10.35 0.59
C SER A 15 3.74 10.19 2.10
N PHE A 16 2.61 10.07 2.80
CA PHE A 16 2.60 9.74 4.23
C PHE A 16 2.65 8.23 4.39
N LYS A 17 3.86 7.69 4.43
CA LYS A 17 4.10 6.25 4.58
C LYS A 17 3.69 5.78 5.98
N VAL A 18 2.91 4.69 6.01
CA VAL A 18 2.44 4.01 7.22
C VAL A 18 3.34 2.83 7.53
N LEU A 19 3.71 2.06 6.51
CA LEU A 19 4.59 0.92 6.61
C LEU A 19 5.28 0.70 5.26
N GLU A 20 6.54 0.30 5.27
CA GLU A 20 7.31 0.00 4.07
C GLU A 20 8.23 -1.19 4.34
N ASP A 21 8.27 -2.15 3.41
CA ASP A 21 9.29 -3.20 3.39
C ASP A 21 9.96 -3.28 2.01
N GLU A 22 10.71 -4.34 1.74
CA GLU A 22 11.40 -4.53 0.46
C GLU A 22 10.43 -4.65 -0.73
N ASN A 23 9.24 -5.22 -0.52
CA ASN A 23 8.30 -5.62 -1.59
C ASN A 23 7.01 -4.79 -1.61
N TYR A 24 6.59 -4.22 -0.49
CA TYR A 24 5.29 -3.58 -0.30
C TYR A 24 5.42 -2.21 0.35
N LEU A 25 4.44 -1.37 0.08
CA LEU A 25 4.32 -0.03 0.64
C LEU A 25 2.87 0.25 1.02
N ALA A 26 2.67 0.78 2.23
CA ALA A 26 1.40 1.33 2.69
C ALA A 26 1.55 2.81 2.98
N PHE A 27 0.62 3.62 2.48
CA PHE A 27 0.60 5.07 2.67
C PHE A 27 -0.83 5.61 2.66
N LEU A 28 -1.03 6.79 3.26
CA LEU A 28 -2.35 7.44 3.28
C LEU A 28 -2.80 7.84 1.89
N ASP A 29 -4.07 7.62 1.61
CA ASP A 29 -4.70 8.11 0.39
C ASP A 29 -4.78 9.65 0.41
N ALA A 30 -4.47 10.28 -0.71
CA ALA A 30 -4.61 11.72 -0.89
C ALA A 30 -6.08 12.16 -1.02
N PHE A 31 -6.96 11.25 -1.44
CA PHE A 31 -8.41 11.45 -1.57
C PHE A 31 -9.17 10.42 -0.71
N PRO A 32 -9.07 10.51 0.64
CA PRO A 32 -9.58 9.49 1.53
C PRO A 32 -11.12 9.40 1.51
N LEU A 33 -11.67 8.18 1.48
CA LEU A 33 -13.10 7.93 1.65
C LEU A 33 -13.54 8.03 3.13
N SER A 34 -12.62 7.76 4.05
CA SER A 34 -12.82 7.87 5.50
C SER A 34 -11.51 8.25 6.17
N TYR A 35 -11.60 8.71 7.42
CA TYR A 35 -10.43 9.04 8.22
C TYR A 35 -9.47 7.85 8.32
N GLY A 36 -8.21 8.09 7.98
CA GLY A 36 -7.17 7.06 7.97
C GLY A 36 -7.24 6.10 6.80
N HIS A 37 -7.90 6.41 5.68
CA HIS A 37 -7.86 5.57 4.48
C HIS A 37 -6.41 5.35 4.00
N VAL A 38 -5.98 4.09 3.97
CA VAL A 38 -4.63 3.66 3.56
C VAL A 38 -4.68 2.80 2.32
N LEU A 39 -3.81 3.08 1.37
CA LEU A 39 -3.55 2.25 0.21
C LEU A 39 -2.36 1.34 0.48
N VAL A 40 -2.51 0.05 0.16
CA VAL A 40 -1.44 -0.95 0.24
C VAL A 40 -1.12 -1.44 -1.17
N ILE A 41 0.13 -1.28 -1.58
CA ILE A 41 0.58 -1.59 -2.95
C ILE A 41 1.82 -2.49 -2.96
N PRO A 42 2.01 -3.32 -4.00
CA PRO A 42 3.31 -3.86 -4.33
C PRO A 42 4.23 -2.75 -4.88
N LYS A 43 5.52 -2.80 -4.54
CA LYS A 43 6.54 -1.90 -5.11
C LYS A 43 6.85 -2.24 -6.56
N LYS A 44 6.74 -3.52 -6.93
CA LYS A 44 6.81 -3.94 -8.32
C LYS A 44 5.49 -3.59 -9.01
N GLU A 45 5.58 -2.71 -10.00
CA GLU A 45 4.44 -2.26 -10.80
C GLU A 45 3.73 -3.46 -11.47
N THR A 46 2.41 -3.48 -11.30
CA THR A 46 1.47 -4.45 -11.88
C THR A 46 0.13 -3.74 -12.04
N ASP A 47 -0.56 -4.00 -13.15
CA ASP A 47 -1.79 -3.27 -13.47
C ASP A 47 -3.03 -3.95 -12.91
N TYR A 48 -3.01 -5.28 -12.78
CA TYR A 48 -4.19 -6.04 -12.41
C TYR A 48 -3.91 -7.16 -11.42
N ILE A 49 -4.85 -7.38 -10.51
CA ILE A 49 -4.70 -8.39 -9.46
C ILE A 49 -4.57 -9.81 -10.02
N PHE A 50 -5.04 -10.05 -11.24
CA PHE A 50 -4.94 -11.35 -11.92
C PHE A 50 -3.51 -11.64 -12.42
N ASP A 51 -2.67 -10.62 -12.52
CA ASP A 51 -1.28 -10.75 -12.98
C ASP A 51 -0.30 -11.00 -11.81
N LEU A 52 -0.80 -11.00 -10.58
CA LEU A 52 -0.03 -11.39 -9.40
C LEU A 52 0.09 -12.91 -9.34
N ASP A 53 1.33 -13.41 -9.26
CA ASP A 53 1.57 -14.79 -8.86
C ASP A 53 1.11 -15.02 -7.40
N SER A 54 0.90 -16.29 -7.07
CA SER A 54 0.34 -16.69 -5.77
C SER A 54 1.16 -16.19 -4.58
N ASP A 55 2.49 -16.16 -4.68
CA ASP A 55 3.35 -15.75 -3.58
C ASP A 55 3.25 -14.24 -3.34
N LYS A 56 3.25 -13.44 -4.40
CA LYS A 56 3.04 -11.98 -4.29
C LYS A 56 1.65 -11.63 -3.78
N TYR A 57 0.63 -12.34 -4.24
CA TYR A 57 -0.74 -12.15 -3.76
C TYR A 57 -0.84 -12.40 -2.25
N LEU A 58 -0.31 -13.53 -1.77
CA LEU A 58 -0.30 -13.87 -0.35
C LEU A 58 0.53 -12.86 0.46
N GLY A 59 1.67 -12.43 -0.06
CA GLY A 59 2.52 -11.43 0.59
C GLY A 59 1.82 -10.08 0.73
N LEU A 60 1.12 -9.62 -0.31
CA LEU A 60 0.33 -8.39 -0.29
C LEU A 60 -0.74 -8.43 0.81
N TRP A 61 -1.51 -9.51 0.89
CA TRP A 61 -2.55 -9.66 1.91
C TRP A 61 -2.00 -9.79 3.34
N ASN A 62 -0.87 -10.48 3.50
CA ASN A 62 -0.20 -10.56 4.80
C ASN A 62 0.28 -9.17 5.26
N PHE A 63 0.84 -8.39 4.34
CA PHE A 63 1.25 -7.01 4.63
C PHE A 63 0.04 -6.13 4.97
N SER A 64 -1.04 -6.21 4.18
CA SER A 64 -2.30 -5.51 4.45
C SER A 64 -2.87 -5.83 5.84
N GLN A 65 -2.82 -7.10 6.26
CA GLN A 65 -3.31 -7.49 7.59
C GLN A 65 -2.49 -6.84 8.72
N LYS A 66 -1.16 -6.72 8.57
CA LYS A 66 -0.31 -6.03 9.55
C LYS A 66 -0.68 -4.55 9.66
N VAL A 67 -0.90 -3.89 8.53
CA VAL A 67 -1.32 -2.49 8.45
C VAL A 67 -2.69 -2.31 9.13
N ALA A 68 -3.67 -3.15 8.79
CA ALA A 68 -5.00 -3.11 9.39
C ALA A 68 -4.96 -3.26 10.92
N LYS A 69 -4.18 -4.21 11.46
CA LYS A 69 -3.99 -4.40 12.90
C LYS A 69 -3.33 -3.21 13.59
N ALA A 70 -2.49 -2.45 12.89
CA ALA A 70 -1.88 -1.24 13.44
C ALA A 70 -2.89 -0.08 13.44
N MET A 71 -3.67 0.04 12.36
CA MET A 71 -4.72 1.06 12.23
C MET A 71 -5.83 0.88 13.28
N ASP A 72 -6.29 -0.35 13.50
CA ASP A 72 -7.33 -0.68 14.49
C ASP A 72 -7.01 -0.24 15.92
N LYS A 73 -5.71 -0.11 16.25
CA LYS A 73 -5.27 0.36 17.58
C LYS A 73 -5.36 1.87 17.76
N VAL A 74 -5.42 2.63 16.66
CA VAL A 74 -5.28 4.09 16.68
C VAL A 74 -6.47 4.81 16.05
N ILE A 75 -7.24 4.14 15.21
CA ILE A 75 -8.47 4.66 14.60
C ILE A 75 -9.65 4.07 15.36
N VAL A 76 -10.40 4.94 16.04
CA VAL A 76 -11.69 4.57 16.62
C VAL A 76 -12.73 4.71 15.51
N CYS A 77 -13.23 3.58 15.02
CA CYS A 77 -14.29 3.50 14.01
C CYS A 77 -15.68 3.49 14.65
#